data_AF-A0A7R9G8J1-F1
#
_entry.id   AF-A0A7R9G8J1-F1
#
_cell.length_a   1.000
_cell.length_b   1.000
_cell.length_c   1.000
_cell.angle_alpha   90.00
_cell.angle_beta   90.00
_cell.angle_gamma   90.00
#
_symmetry.space_group_name_H-M   'P 1'
#
loop_
_entity.id
_entity.type
_entity.pdbx_description
1 polymer ?
#
loop_
_entity_poly.entity_id
_entity_poly.type
_entity_poly.pdbx_seq_one_letter_code
_entity_poly.pdbx_strand_id
1 'polypeptide(L)'
;ASQPLFLGRLIQYFSPSNENITLEQAYFYALGVILCSTINVFAIHPYMMAIFHMGMKIRVACCSLIYRKSLRLSKTALGQTTAGQVVNLLSNDVSRFDICVIFIHYLWLGPLETVVATYFMWNEVGVSAVIGVAALLMFIPLQGDSPPHYLYSAGRV
;
A
#
# COMPACT_ATOMS: atom_id res chain seq x y z
N ALA A 1 -5.50 2.35 -12.72
CA ALA A 1 -4.61 2.61 -13.86
C ALA A 1 -5.30 3.17 -15.12
N SER A 2 -6.54 2.78 -15.48
CA SER A 2 -7.19 3.21 -16.72
C SER A 2 -7.90 4.58 -16.66
N GLN A 3 -8.32 5.03 -15.47
CA GLN A 3 -9.03 6.30 -15.29
C GLN A 3 -8.31 7.53 -15.88
N PRO A 4 -6.98 7.70 -15.73
CA PRO A 4 -6.27 8.83 -16.33
C PRO A 4 -6.35 8.87 -17.85
N LEU A 5 -6.50 7.73 -18.54
CA LEU A 5 -6.64 7.69 -20.00
C LEU A 5 -7.97 8.29 -20.45
N PHE A 6 -9.07 7.88 -19.81
CA PHE A 6 -10.40 8.45 -20.07
C PHE A 6 -10.45 9.95 -19.74
N LEU A 7 -9.84 10.33 -18.61
CA LEU A 7 -9.74 11.74 -18.23
C LEU A 7 -8.90 12.54 -19.22
N GLY A 8 -7.78 12.00 -19.69
CA GLY A 8 -6.93 12.63 -20.71
C GLY A 8 -7.68 12.89 -22.02
N ARG A 9 -8.45 11.90 -22.50
CA ARG A 9 -9.30 12.07 -23.70
C ARG A 9 -10.43 13.07 -23.48
N LEU A 10 -11.02 13.10 -22.28
CA LEU A 10 -12.02 14.09 -21.92
C LEU A 10 -11.44 15.51 -21.88
N ILE A 11 -10.21 15.69 -21.37
CA ILE A 11 -9.53 16.99 -21.37
C ILE A 11 -9.21 17.43 -22.81
N GLN A 12 -8.82 16.50 -23.70
CA GLN A 12 -8.53 16.81 -25.10
C GLN A 12 -9.75 17.38 -25.85
N TYR A 13 -10.98 17.00 -25.48
CA TYR A 13 -12.21 17.57 -26.05
C TYR A 13 -12.34 19.08 -25.80
N PHE A 14 -11.83 19.57 -24.66
CA PHE A 14 -11.86 20.99 -24.32
C PHE A 14 -10.67 21.78 -24.90
N SER A 15 -9.75 21.12 -25.60
CA SER A 15 -8.60 21.78 -26.19
C SER A 15 -8.98 22.41 -27.54
N PRO A 16 -8.70 23.71 -27.76
CA PRO A 16 -9.09 24.41 -29.00
C PRO A 16 -8.39 23.87 -30.25
N SER A 17 -7.41 22.98 -30.09
CA SER A 17 -6.61 22.38 -31.15
C SER A 17 -7.22 21.12 -31.77
N ASN A 18 -8.26 20.53 -31.16
CA ASN A 18 -8.81 19.23 -31.55
C ASN A 18 -10.32 19.32 -31.87
N GLU A 19 -10.67 19.41 -33.16
CA GLU A 19 -12.07 19.37 -33.62
C GLU A 19 -12.62 17.94 -33.81
N ASN A 20 -11.79 16.91 -33.61
CA ASN A 20 -12.13 15.53 -33.97
C ASN A 20 -12.96 14.77 -32.92
N ILE A 21 -13.17 15.32 -31.72
CA ILE A 21 -13.92 14.63 -30.65
C ILE A 21 -15.34 15.18 -30.60
N THR A 22 -16.33 14.32 -30.85
CA THR A 22 -17.74 14.71 -30.78
C THR A 22 -18.23 14.80 -29.33
N LEU A 23 -19.29 15.58 -29.11
CA LEU A 23 -19.95 15.71 -27.81
C LEU A 23 -20.42 14.35 -27.24
N GLU A 24 -20.86 13.45 -28.11
CA GLU A 24 -21.24 12.08 -27.74
C GLU A 24 -20.04 11.29 -27.19
N GLN A 25 -18.88 11.37 -27.86
CA GLN A 25 -17.64 10.72 -27.40
C GLN A 25 -17.16 11.29 -26.06
N ALA A 26 -17.30 12.59 -25.85
CA ALA A 26 -16.98 13.22 -24.57
C ALA A 26 -17.85 12.68 -23.42
N TYR A 27 -19.14 12.46 -23.65
CA TYR A 27 -20.01 11.80 -22.66
C TYR A 27 -19.57 10.36 -22.37
N PHE A 28 -19.17 9.59 -23.38
CA PHE A 28 -18.64 8.25 -23.16
C PHE A 28 -17.35 8.26 -22.33
N TYR A 29 -16.44 9.21 -22.56
CA TYR A 29 -15.23 9.36 -21.75
C TYR A 29 -15.55 9.75 -20.31
N ALA A 30 -16.46 10.69 -20.09
CA ALA A 30 -16.92 11.07 -18.75
C ALA A 30 -17.57 9.90 -18.00
N LEU A 31 -18.43 9.13 -18.68
CA LEU A 31 -19.03 7.91 -18.13
C LEU A 31 -17.94 6.88 -17.78
N GLY A 32 -16.93 6.72 -18.65
CA GLY A 32 -15.78 5.86 -18.41
C GLY A 32 -15.03 6.22 -17.11
N VAL A 33 -14.82 7.50 -16.84
CA VAL A 33 -14.19 7.97 -15.57
C VAL A 33 -15.04 7.59 -14.36
N ILE A 34 -16.36 7.81 -14.43
CA ILE A 34 -17.29 7.49 -13.34
C ILE A 34 -17.33 5.98 -13.09
N LEU A 35 -17.44 5.17 -14.14
CA LEU A 35 -17.45 3.72 -14.04
C LEU A 35 -16.12 3.18 -13.50
N CYS A 36 -14.97 3.68 -13.97
CA CYS A 36 -13.66 3.29 -13.44
C CYS A 36 -13.56 3.58 -11.93
N SER A 37 -14.01 4.76 -11.51
CA SER A 37 -14.01 5.15 -10.09
C SER A 37 -14.94 4.27 -9.27
N THR A 38 -16.12 3.97 -9.79
CA THR A 38 -17.14 3.15 -9.13
C THR A 38 -16.63 1.72 -8.95
N ILE A 39 -16.13 1.10 -10.02
CA ILE A 39 -15.54 -0.24 -9.98
C ILE A 39 -14.36 -0.29 -9.00
N ASN A 40 -13.52 0.75 -8.98
CA ASN A 40 -12.41 0.83 -8.04
C ASN A 40 -12.89 0.81 -6.58
N VAL A 41 -13.89 1.62 -6.23
CA VAL A 41 -14.50 1.66 -4.89
C VAL A 41 -15.07 0.29 -4.51
N PHE A 42 -15.86 -0.33 -5.40
CA PHE A 42 -16.46 -1.64 -5.16
C PHE A 42 -15.43 -2.79 -5.11
N ALA A 43 -14.26 -2.64 -5.73
CA ALA A 43 -13.19 -3.62 -5.64
C ALA A 43 -12.33 -3.43 -4.38
N ILE A 44 -11.96 -2.19 -4.06
CA ILE A 44 -10.99 -1.90 -3.02
C ILE A 44 -11.57 -2.06 -1.62
N HIS A 45 -12.84 -1.70 -1.39
CA HIS A 45 -13.42 -1.81 -0.05
C HIS A 45 -13.56 -3.27 0.42
N PRO A 46 -14.14 -4.21 -0.37
CA PRO A 46 -14.18 -5.62 0.03
C PRO A 46 -12.79 -6.23 0.16
N TYR A 47 -11.86 -5.87 -0.72
CA TYR A 47 -10.46 -6.31 -0.63
C TYR A 47 -9.80 -5.85 0.69
N MET A 48 -9.94 -4.58 1.06
CA MET A 48 -9.41 -4.06 2.32
C MET A 48 -10.05 -4.75 3.51
N MET A 49 -11.38 -4.94 3.49
CA MET A 49 -12.08 -5.69 4.53
C MET A 49 -11.56 -7.12 4.66
N ALA A 50 -11.30 -7.81 3.54
CA ALA A 50 -10.74 -9.17 3.56
C ALA A 50 -9.34 -9.20 4.19
N ILE A 51 -8.49 -8.23 3.87
CA ILE A 51 -7.14 -8.12 4.45
C ILE A 51 -7.19 -7.84 5.95
N PHE A 52 -8.02 -6.90 6.40
CA PHE A 52 -8.17 -6.62 7.83
C PHE A 52 -8.68 -7.84 8.58
N HIS A 53 -9.66 -8.58 8.03
CA HIS A 53 -10.10 -9.84 8.63
C HIS A 53 -9.00 -10.90 8.68
N MET A 54 -8.15 -10.98 7.65
CA MET A 54 -7.01 -11.89 7.64
C MET A 54 -5.98 -11.52 8.72
N GLY A 55 -5.64 -10.23 8.85
CA GLY A 55 -4.78 -9.71 9.90
C GLY A 55 -5.28 -10.08 11.30
N MET A 56 -6.57 -9.83 11.57
CA MET A 56 -7.19 -10.19 12.85
C MET A 56 -7.12 -11.69 13.13
N LYS A 57 -7.37 -12.55 12.14
CA LYS A 57 -7.26 -14.01 12.30
C LYS A 57 -5.84 -14.44 12.65
N ILE A 58 -4.84 -13.89 11.96
CA ILE A 58 -3.42 -14.15 12.23
C ILE A 58 -3.08 -13.73 13.65
N ARG A 59 -3.47 -12.52 14.07
CA ARG A 59 -3.25 -12.01 15.42
C ARG A 59 -3.83 -12.93 16.50
N VAL A 60 -5.09 -13.34 16.36
CA VAL A 60 -5.76 -14.23 17.31
C VAL A 60 -5.08 -15.61 17.34
N ALA A 61 -4.71 -16.16 16.19
CA ALA A 61 -3.99 -17.44 16.11
C ALA A 61 -2.62 -17.37 16.79
N CYS A 62 -1.85 -16.31 16.53
CA CYS A 62 -0.56 -16.06 17.18
C CYS A 62 -0.70 -15.95 18.71
N CYS A 63 -1.64 -15.12 19.19
CA CYS A 63 -1.92 -15.00 20.62
C CYS A 63 -2.25 -16.35 21.27
N SER A 64 -3.10 -17.16 20.62
CA SER A 64 -3.49 -18.49 21.10
C SER A 64 -2.30 -19.45 21.16
N LEU A 65 -1.46 -19.48 20.11
CA LEU A 65 -0.28 -20.33 20.05
C LEU A 65 0.76 -19.95 21.12
N ILE A 66 1.02 -18.65 21.29
CA ILE A 66 1.94 -18.13 22.30
C ILE A 66 1.43 -18.50 23.69
N TYR A 67 0.15 -18.25 23.98
CA TYR A 67 -0.46 -18.58 25.26
C TYR A 67 -0.35 -20.09 25.58
N ARG A 68 -0.70 -20.96 24.62
CA ARG A 68 -0.58 -22.42 24.78
C ARG A 68 0.86 -22.86 25.00
N LYS A 69 1.83 -22.24 24.34
CA LYS A 69 3.25 -22.55 24.50
C LYS A 69 3.75 -22.11 25.88
N SER A 70 3.38 -20.93 26.34
CA SER A 70 3.72 -20.40 27.66
C SER A 70 3.22 -21.29 28.80
N LEU A 71 2.01 -21.86 28.68
CA LEU A 71 1.47 -22.78 29.68
C LEU A 71 2.15 -24.16 29.72
N ARG A 72 2.83 -24.56 28.64
CA ARG A 72 3.49 -25.88 28.53
C ARG A 72 5.00 -25.83 28.77
N LEU A 73 5.56 -24.63 28.99
CA LEU A 73 6.99 -24.46 29.15
C LEU A 73 7.43 -24.81 30.59
N SER A 74 8.49 -25.60 30.74
CA SER A 74 8.97 -26.01 32.07
C SER A 74 9.62 -24.84 32.81
N LYS A 75 9.65 -24.91 34.16
CA LYS A 75 10.23 -23.85 35.02
C LYS A 75 11.69 -23.51 34.66
N THR A 76 12.46 -24.45 34.13
CA THR A 76 13.86 -24.25 33.69
C THR A 76 13.97 -23.39 32.42
N ALA A 77 13.02 -23.51 31.49
CA ALA A 77 12.94 -22.65 30.30
C ALA A 77 12.20 -21.31 30.58
N LEU A 78 11.33 -21.28 31.60
CA LEU A 78 10.74 -20.06 32.15
C LEU A 78 11.77 -19.13 32.80
N GLY A 79 12.90 -19.67 33.29
CA GLY A 79 14.02 -18.87 33.81
C GLY A 79 14.70 -18.01 32.74
N GLN A 80 14.56 -18.35 31.46
CA GLN A 80 15.10 -17.60 30.31
C GLN A 80 14.05 -16.66 29.67
N THR A 81 12.75 -16.91 29.92
CA THR A 81 11.64 -16.12 29.36
C THR A 81 10.66 -15.75 30.46
N THR A 82 10.72 -14.51 30.93
CA THR A 82 9.86 -13.99 31.98
C THR A 82 8.41 -13.81 31.48
N ALA A 83 7.44 -13.89 32.39
CA ALA A 83 6.04 -13.58 32.07
C ALA A 83 5.88 -12.16 31.46
N GLY A 84 6.71 -11.21 31.89
CA GLY A 84 6.75 -9.85 31.33
C GLY A 84 7.18 -9.81 29.87
N GLN A 85 8.15 -10.63 29.46
CA GLN A 85 8.56 -10.73 28.05
C GLN A 85 7.44 -11.29 27.17
N VAL A 86 6.67 -12.26 27.66
CA VAL A 86 5.51 -12.81 26.93
C VAL A 86 4.42 -11.75 26.76
N VAL A 87 4.11 -10.98 27.82
CA VAL A 87 3.13 -9.88 27.75
C VAL A 87 3.62 -8.79 26.80
N ASN A 88 4.91 -8.45 26.82
CA ASN A 88 5.50 -7.47 25.92
C ASN A 88 5.37 -7.94 24.46
N LEU A 89 5.69 -9.20 24.17
CA LEU A 89 5.58 -9.78 22.83
C LEU A 89 4.12 -9.80 22.32
N LEU A 90 3.16 -10.17 23.18
CA LEU A 90 1.74 -10.14 22.83
C LEU A 90 1.22 -8.71 22.59
N SER A 91 1.76 -7.72 23.30
CA SER A 91 1.28 -6.33 23.23
C SER A 91 1.93 -5.53 22.09
N ASN A 92 3.24 -5.68 21.89
CA ASN A 92 4.03 -4.88 20.96
C ASN A 92 4.25 -5.55 19.59
N ASP A 93 4.47 -6.86 19.56
CA ASP A 93 4.84 -7.54 18.32
C ASP A 93 3.60 -8.09 17.60
N VAL A 94 2.71 -8.75 18.33
CA VAL A 94 1.55 -9.41 17.73
C VAL A 94 0.52 -8.41 17.17
N SER A 95 0.43 -7.22 17.76
CA SER A 95 -0.40 -6.12 17.23
C SER A 95 0.08 -5.57 15.88
N ARG A 96 1.36 -5.75 15.54
CA ARG A 96 1.93 -5.31 14.25
C ARG A 96 1.48 -6.18 13.08
N PHE A 97 1.06 -7.43 13.32
CA PHE A 97 0.63 -8.32 12.24
C PHE A 97 -0.57 -7.78 11.45
N ASP A 98 -1.47 -7.03 12.10
CA ASP A 98 -2.63 -6.40 11.44
C ASP A 98 -2.17 -5.49 10.28
N ILE A 99 -1.07 -4.77 10.47
CA ILE A 99 -0.51 -3.83 9.49
C ILE A 99 0.49 -4.53 8.54
N CYS A 100 1.28 -5.49 9.02
CA CYS A 100 2.24 -6.21 8.19
C CYS A 100 1.60 -6.92 7.00
N VAL A 101 0.40 -7.50 7.16
CA VAL A 101 -0.30 -8.20 6.06
C VAL A 101 -0.59 -7.24 4.90
N ILE A 102 -0.91 -5.97 5.20
CA ILE A 102 -1.14 -4.93 4.20
C ILE A 102 0.16 -4.65 3.44
N PHE A 103 1.26 -4.40 4.16
CA PHE A 103 2.55 -4.08 3.54
C PHE A 103 3.11 -5.22 2.69
N ILE A 104 2.92 -6.47 3.11
CA ILE A 104 3.32 -7.64 2.30
C ILE A 104 2.62 -7.62 0.94
N HIS A 105 1.34 -7.24 0.87
CA HIS A 105 0.63 -7.14 -0.41
C HIS A 105 1.19 -6.02 -1.29
N TYR A 106 1.52 -4.87 -0.71
CA TYR A 106 2.12 -3.77 -1.45
C TYR A 106 3.54 -4.06 -1.95
N LEU A 107 4.29 -4.97 -1.30
CA LEU A 107 5.66 -5.28 -1.68
C LEU A 107 5.78 -5.82 -3.12
N TRP A 108 4.80 -6.59 -3.59
CA TRP A 108 4.78 -7.14 -4.95
C TRP A 108 3.83 -6.39 -5.88
N LEU A 109 2.71 -5.87 -5.35
CA LEU A 109 1.79 -5.05 -6.14
C LEU A 109 2.41 -3.71 -6.54
N GLY A 110 3.19 -3.06 -5.67
CA GLY A 110 3.81 -1.76 -5.95
C GLY A 110 4.75 -1.77 -7.15
N PRO A 111 5.73 -2.69 -7.24
CA PRO A 111 6.59 -2.84 -8.42
C PRO A 111 5.79 -3.17 -9.68
N LEU A 112 4.82 -4.08 -9.59
CA LEU A 112 3.98 -4.46 -10.72
C LEU A 112 3.16 -3.26 -11.23
N GLU A 113 2.53 -2.51 -10.33
CA GLU A 113 1.79 -1.29 -10.65
C GLU A 113 2.71 -0.24 -11.28
N THR A 114 3.92 -0.06 -10.74
CA THR A 114 4.92 0.87 -11.29
C THR A 114 5.28 0.51 -12.73
N VAL A 115 5.50 -0.78 -13.03
CA VAL A 115 5.78 -1.24 -14.41
C VAL A 115 4.61 -0.95 -15.35
N VAL A 116 3.38 -1.28 -14.94
CA VAL A 116 2.17 -1.05 -15.74
C VAL A 116 1.93 0.45 -15.98
N ALA A 117 2.08 1.28 -14.95
CA ALA A 117 1.95 2.72 -15.06
C ALA A 117 3.02 3.32 -15.98
N THR A 118 4.27 2.87 -15.84
CA THR A 118 5.38 3.30 -16.71
C THR A 118 5.12 2.94 -18.16
N TYR A 119 4.59 1.74 -18.44
CA TYR A 119 4.21 1.33 -19.79
C TYR A 119 3.16 2.25 -20.41
N PHE A 120 2.09 2.59 -19.68
CA PHE A 120 1.08 3.52 -20.19
C PHE A 120 1.65 4.92 -20.42
N MET A 121 2.50 5.42 -19.52
CA MET A 121 3.16 6.72 -19.69
C MET A 121 4.14 6.72 -20.86
N TRP A 122 4.88 5.63 -21.09
CA TRP A 122 5.79 5.52 -22.22
C TRP A 122 5.07 5.73 -23.56
N ASN A 123 3.86 5.22 -23.71
CA ASN A 123 3.07 5.40 -24.93
C ASN A 123 2.67 6.88 -25.19
N GLU A 124 2.57 7.69 -24.13
CA GLU A 124 2.15 9.10 -24.23
C GLU A 124 3.34 10.07 -24.32
N VAL A 125 4.42 9.82 -23.55
CA VAL A 125 5.57 10.75 -23.42
C VAL A 125 6.95 10.12 -23.66
N GLY A 126 7.01 8.84 -24.04
CA GLY A 126 8.23 8.14 -24.42
C GLY A 126 9.27 8.05 -23.29
N VAL A 127 10.54 8.30 -23.64
CA VAL A 127 11.70 8.17 -22.74
C VAL A 127 11.58 9.02 -21.47
N SER A 128 10.90 10.17 -21.56
CA SER A 128 10.66 11.06 -20.42
C SER A 128 9.92 10.37 -19.27
N ALA A 129 9.07 9.37 -19.55
CA ALA A 129 8.38 8.59 -18.53
C ALA A 129 9.37 7.82 -17.63
N VAL A 130 10.36 7.17 -18.23
CA VAL A 130 11.36 6.36 -17.51
C VAL A 130 12.26 7.26 -16.66
N ILE A 131 12.65 8.43 -17.17
CA ILE A 131 13.44 9.40 -16.41
C ILE A 131 12.68 9.86 -15.16
N GLY A 132 11.39 10.18 -15.31
CA GLY A 132 10.53 10.57 -14.18
C GLY A 132 10.39 9.48 -13.14
N VAL A 133 10.14 8.24 -13.56
CA VAL A 133 10.04 7.09 -12.64
C VAL A 133 11.38 6.80 -11.96
N ALA A 134 12.51 6.88 -12.68
CA ALA A 134 13.83 6.72 -12.08
C ALA A 134 14.11 7.76 -11.00
N ALA A 135 13.70 9.01 -11.22
CA ALA A 135 13.79 10.07 -10.20
C ALA A 135 12.93 9.75 -8.98
N LEU A 136 11.70 9.25 -9.16
CA LEU A 136 10.84 8.81 -8.05
C LEU A 136 11.45 7.65 -7.25
N LEU A 137 12.03 6.66 -7.93
CA LEU A 137 12.68 5.51 -7.29
C LEU A 137 13.93 5.92 -6.52
N MET A 138 14.66 6.96 -6.96
CA MET A 138 15.80 7.50 -6.23
C MET A 138 15.42 8.06 -4.84
N PHE A 139 14.16 8.50 -4.65
CA PHE A 139 13.69 8.94 -3.34
C PHE A 139 13.47 7.79 -2.35
N ILE A 140 13.40 6.54 -2.80
CA ILE A 140 13.21 5.39 -1.90
C ILE A 140 14.38 5.25 -0.91
N PRO A 141 15.66 5.17 -1.34
CA PRO A 141 16.78 5.12 -0.41
C PRO A 141 16.90 6.40 0.43
N LEU A 142 16.60 7.57 -0.13
CA LEU A 142 16.63 8.85 0.60
C LEU A 142 15.63 8.90 1.77
N GLN A 143 14.45 8.31 1.60
CA GLN A 143 13.47 8.20 2.69
C GLN A 143 13.96 7.23 3.79
N GLY A 144 14.62 6.15 3.40
CA GLY A 144 15.19 5.16 4.33
C GLY A 144 16.37 5.67 5.17
N ASP A 145 17.17 6.59 4.61
CA ASP A 145 18.37 7.14 5.25
C ASP A 145 18.11 8.36 6.13
N SER A 146 16.86 8.78 6.31
CA SER A 146 16.53 9.87 7.24
C SER A 146 16.93 9.45 8.67
N PRO A 147 17.95 10.10 9.28
CA PRO A 147 18.40 9.70 10.61
C PRO A 147 17.25 9.94 11.59
N PRO A 148 17.12 9.15 12.68
CA PRO A 148 16.14 9.41 13.73
C PRO A 148 16.53 10.65 14.54
N HIS A 149 16.50 11.83 13.92
CA HIS A 149 16.96 13.09 14.49
C HIS A 149 16.02 13.65 15.57
N TYR A 150 14.88 13.00 15.82
CA TYR A 150 13.94 13.37 16.88
C TYR A 150 14.11 12.61 18.20
N LEU A 151 14.86 11.50 18.23
CA LEU A 151 15.00 10.68 19.45
C LEU A 151 16.10 11.15 20.40
N TYR A 152 16.91 12.15 20.03
CA TYR A 152 17.98 12.67 20.89
C TYR A 152 17.63 13.96 21.64
N SER A 153 16.55 14.68 21.28
CA SER A 153 16.22 15.98 21.91
C SER A 153 15.13 15.91 22.98
N ALA A 154 14.42 14.79 23.14
CA ALA A 154 13.33 14.65 24.12
C ALA A 154 13.68 13.78 25.35
N GLY A 155 14.86 13.16 25.39
CA GLY A 155 15.35 12.33 26.50
C GLY A 155 16.51 12.93 27.30
N ARG A 156 16.79 14.22 27.11
CA ARG A 156 17.81 14.97 27.86
C ARG A 156 17.25 16.30 28.37
N VAL A 157 16.26 16.21 29.26
CA VAL A 157 15.99 17.17 30.35
C VAL A 157 15.17 16.47 31.42
#